data_AF-A0A7Y3EZ42-F1
#
_entry.id   AF-A0A7Y3EZ42-F1
#
_cell.length_a   1.000
_cell.length_b   1.000
_cell.length_c   1.000
_cell.angle_alpha   90.00
_cell.angle_beta   90.00
_cell.angle_gamma   90.00
#
_symmetry.space_group_name_H-M   'P 1'
#
loop_
_entity.id
_entity.type
_entity.pdbx_description
1 polymer ?
#
loop_
_entity_poly.entity_id
_entity_poly.type
_entity_poly.pdbx_seq_one_letter_code
_entity_poly.pdbx_strand_id
1 'polypeptide(L)'
;VVHPPGILVREQPLQVDMQPSAFMLDDYQVTRKARFEIRARVLSTEPYYMGRGGDLAPIDLALGWGVMSDQAVLDQIDISQSSRWYRTRYELPPPVPDQQIIASSSNMHMIPARKDIERSLKKLRSGDIIRLKGYLVDVNHDSGWHWRSSMSRTDTGGGACELVYVESLMVENPR
;
A
#
# COMPACT_ATOMS: atom_id res chain seq x y z
N VAL A 1 -5.01 -9.91 12.88
CA VAL A 1 -4.93 -11.36 12.60
C VAL A 1 -3.52 -11.82 12.92
N VAL A 2 -3.40 -12.92 13.67
CA VAL A 2 -2.12 -13.56 14.01
C VAL A 2 -2.01 -14.85 13.19
N HIS A 3 -0.80 -15.14 12.72
CA HIS A 3 -0.43 -16.34 11.97
C HIS A 3 0.67 -17.12 12.71
N PRO A 4 0.97 -18.36 12.33
CA PRO A 4 2.21 -19.01 12.75
C PRO A 4 3.47 -18.23 12.30
N PRO A 5 4.61 -18.40 12.98
CA PRO A 5 5.92 -17.98 12.48
C PRO A 5 6.24 -18.54 11.08
N GLY A 6 7.02 -17.78 10.30
CA GLY A 6 7.43 -18.13 8.95
C GLY A 6 6.89 -17.16 7.88
N ILE A 7 7.71 -16.90 6.86
CA ILE A 7 7.37 -16.07 5.69
C ILE A 7 6.13 -16.62 4.96
N LEU A 8 5.07 -15.81 4.90
CA LEU A 8 3.76 -16.12 4.30
C LEU A 8 3.67 -15.66 2.83
N VAL A 9 4.46 -14.66 2.48
CA VAL A 9 4.53 -14.02 1.15
C VAL A 9 6.00 -13.96 0.74
N ARG A 10 6.38 -14.70 -0.31
CA ARG A 10 7.77 -14.77 -0.82
C ARG A 10 7.94 -13.97 -2.11
N GLU A 11 6.84 -13.77 -2.82
CA GLU A 11 6.74 -12.97 -4.03
C GLU A 11 6.98 -11.48 -3.75
N GLN A 12 7.63 -10.81 -4.71
CA GLN A 12 7.77 -9.35 -4.74
C GLN A 12 6.57 -8.72 -5.48
N PRO A 13 6.27 -7.42 -5.25
CA PRO A 13 5.26 -6.70 -6.03
C PRO A 13 5.62 -6.70 -7.52
N LEU A 14 4.65 -7.04 -8.37
CA LEU A 14 4.80 -7.05 -9.82
C LEU A 14 4.41 -5.68 -10.38
N GLN A 15 5.42 -4.90 -10.77
CA GLN A 15 5.29 -3.67 -11.53
C GLN A 15 5.65 -3.96 -12.99
N VAL A 16 4.77 -3.57 -13.94
CA VAL A 16 5.03 -3.66 -15.38
C VAL A 16 4.75 -2.32 -16.02
N ASP A 17 5.78 -1.67 -16.53
CA ASP A 17 5.68 -0.38 -17.21
C ASP A 17 4.79 -0.47 -18.45
N MET A 18 4.08 0.62 -18.75
CA MET A 18 3.14 0.70 -19.87
C MET A 18 3.18 2.09 -20.50
N GLN A 19 2.66 2.20 -21.73
CA GLN A 19 2.40 3.51 -22.31
C GLN A 19 1.37 4.26 -21.44
N PRO A 20 1.66 5.50 -20.97
CA PRO A 20 0.75 6.21 -20.08
C PRO A 20 -0.62 6.43 -20.70
N SER A 21 -1.66 6.24 -19.90
CA SER A 21 -3.06 6.44 -20.32
C SER A 21 -3.83 7.18 -19.24
N ALA A 22 -4.52 8.26 -19.64
CA ALA A 22 -5.27 9.12 -18.73
C ALA A 22 -6.77 8.85 -18.83
N PHE A 23 -7.47 8.98 -17.70
CA PHE A 23 -8.93 8.97 -17.60
C PHE A 23 -9.39 9.95 -16.52
N MET A 24 -10.65 10.38 -16.58
CA MET A 24 -11.24 11.18 -15.51
C MET A 24 -11.84 10.28 -14.43
N LEU A 25 -11.59 10.63 -13.18
CA LEU A 25 -12.24 10.07 -11.99
C LEU A 25 -12.77 11.28 -11.22
N ASP A 26 -14.08 11.50 -11.24
CA ASP A 26 -14.72 12.73 -10.75
C ASP A 26 -14.03 14.00 -11.33
N ASP A 27 -13.51 14.90 -10.48
CA ASP A 27 -12.77 16.10 -10.90
C ASP A 27 -11.27 15.88 -11.20
N TYR A 28 -10.77 14.64 -11.08
CA TYR A 28 -9.35 14.30 -11.22
C TYR A 28 -9.00 13.69 -12.58
N GLN A 29 -7.91 14.17 -13.18
CA GLN A 29 -7.24 13.47 -14.28
C GLN A 29 -6.26 12.45 -13.70
N VAL A 30 -6.58 11.16 -13.83
CA VAL A 30 -5.78 10.03 -13.33
C VAL A 30 -5.00 9.40 -14.49
N THR A 31 -3.68 9.39 -14.41
CA THR A 31 -2.76 8.85 -15.42
C THR A 31 -2.11 7.56 -14.95
N ARG A 32 -2.38 6.45 -15.64
CA ARG A 32 -1.78 5.14 -15.38
C ARG A 32 -0.33 5.13 -15.82
N LYS A 33 0.58 4.63 -14.97
CA LYS A 33 2.04 4.66 -15.16
C LYS A 33 2.63 3.27 -15.35
N ALA A 34 2.26 2.35 -14.47
CA ALA A 34 2.59 0.93 -14.58
C ALA A 34 1.37 0.09 -14.13
N ARG A 35 1.23 -1.10 -14.71
CA ARG A 35 0.33 -2.13 -14.21
C ARG A 35 0.92 -2.71 -12.94
N PHE A 36 0.11 -2.83 -11.89
CA PHE A 36 0.55 -3.22 -10.56
C PHE A 36 -0.25 -4.41 -10.03
N GLU A 37 0.45 -5.45 -9.59
CA GLU A 37 -0.12 -6.52 -8.78
C GLU A 37 0.74 -6.79 -7.55
N ILE A 38 0.10 -7.01 -6.40
CA ILE A 38 0.81 -7.37 -5.17
C ILE A 38 0.01 -8.44 -4.43
N ARG A 39 0.71 -9.44 -3.91
CA ARG A 39 0.27 -10.21 -2.75
C ARG A 39 1.06 -9.71 -1.55
N ALA A 40 0.39 -9.42 -0.45
CA ALA A 40 1.01 -8.88 0.75
C ALA A 40 0.22 -9.23 2.00
N ARG A 41 0.90 -9.16 3.14
CA ARG A 41 0.30 -9.05 4.46
C ARG A 41 0.00 -7.58 4.75
N VAL A 42 -1.21 -7.27 5.20
CA VAL A 42 -1.54 -5.96 5.77
C VAL A 42 -0.81 -5.82 7.10
N LEU A 43 -0.05 -4.76 7.31
CA LEU A 43 0.67 -4.47 8.55
C LEU A 43 -0.14 -3.52 9.40
N SER A 44 -0.61 -2.44 8.80
CA SER A 44 -1.51 -1.45 9.40
C SER A 44 -2.45 -0.87 8.33
N THR A 45 -3.49 -0.18 8.81
CA THR A 45 -4.53 0.45 7.99
C THR A 45 -4.85 1.84 8.57
N GLU A 46 -4.71 2.90 7.79
CA GLU A 46 -5.03 4.26 8.24
C GLU A 46 -6.11 4.90 7.35
N PRO A 47 -7.35 5.07 7.84
CA PRO A 47 -8.46 5.64 7.07
C PRO A 47 -8.49 7.17 7.12
N TYR A 48 -8.82 7.80 6.00
CA TYR A 48 -8.91 9.26 5.89
C TYR A 48 -10.32 9.70 5.52
N TYR A 49 -10.80 10.75 6.19
CA TYR A 49 -12.19 11.24 6.10
C TYR A 49 -12.29 12.73 5.78
N MET A 50 -11.17 13.40 5.52
CA MET A 50 -11.11 14.86 5.34
C MET A 50 -10.09 15.26 4.27
N GLY A 51 -10.48 16.24 3.45
CA GLY A 51 -9.63 16.91 2.47
C GLY A 51 -9.35 16.07 1.23
N ARG A 52 -8.94 16.78 0.17
CA ARG A 52 -8.82 16.29 -1.21
C ARG A 52 -8.16 14.90 -1.36
N GLY A 53 -7.07 14.66 -0.62
CA GLY A 53 -6.39 13.36 -0.63
C GLY A 53 -7.15 12.23 0.08
N GLY A 54 -7.98 12.56 1.08
CA GLY A 54 -8.90 11.62 1.73
C GLY A 54 -10.10 11.27 0.86
N ASP A 55 -10.63 12.23 0.11
CA ASP A 55 -11.75 12.00 -0.81
C ASP A 55 -11.35 11.04 -1.95
N LEU A 56 -10.14 11.25 -2.51
CA LEU A 56 -9.56 10.44 -3.59
C LEU A 56 -8.96 9.11 -3.11
N ALA A 57 -8.16 9.13 -2.03
CA ALA A 57 -7.51 7.97 -1.44
C ALA A 57 -7.93 7.82 0.03
N PRO A 58 -9.11 7.23 0.31
CA PRO A 58 -9.72 7.22 1.64
C PRO A 58 -9.10 6.24 2.64
N ILE A 59 -8.04 5.53 2.27
CA ILE A 59 -7.28 4.63 3.15
C ILE A 59 -5.85 4.43 2.64
N ASP A 60 -4.89 4.48 3.55
CA ASP A 60 -3.52 4.02 3.32
C ASP A 60 -3.34 2.63 3.93
N LEU A 61 -2.59 1.77 3.25
CA LEU A 61 -2.20 0.45 3.75
C LEU A 61 -0.68 0.40 3.90
N ALA A 62 -0.20 0.12 5.11
CA ALA A 62 1.16 -0.39 5.29
C ALA A 62 1.13 -1.88 4.91
N LEU A 63 1.84 -2.26 3.86
CA LEU A 63 1.86 -3.62 3.30
C LEU A 63 3.25 -4.23 3.41
N GLY A 64 3.32 -5.52 3.75
CA GLY A 64 4.56 -6.29 3.89
C GLY A 64 4.56 -7.60 3.12
N TRP A 65 5.70 -7.92 2.54
CA TRP A 65 6.04 -9.20 1.90
C TRP A 65 7.38 -9.67 2.47
N GLY A 66 7.96 -10.77 1.98
CA GLY A 66 9.25 -11.28 2.46
C GLY A 66 9.30 -11.44 3.99
N VAL A 67 10.37 -10.92 4.62
CA VAL A 67 10.53 -10.92 6.09
C VAL A 67 9.40 -10.15 6.80
N MET A 68 8.86 -9.09 6.18
CA MET A 68 7.73 -8.32 6.69
C MET A 68 6.37 -9.02 6.47
N SER A 69 6.36 -10.28 6.05
CA SER A 69 5.17 -11.15 6.16
C SER A 69 5.22 -12.11 7.35
N ASP A 70 6.40 -12.34 7.93
CA ASP A 70 6.65 -13.32 8.98
C ASP A 70 6.12 -12.84 10.34
N GLN A 71 5.40 -13.71 11.06
CA GLN A 71 4.91 -13.36 12.39
C GLN A 71 6.06 -13.11 13.38
N ALA A 72 7.13 -13.92 13.36
CA ALA A 72 8.20 -13.82 14.35
C ALA A 72 9.04 -12.54 14.21
N VAL A 73 9.08 -11.95 13.00
CA VAL A 73 9.68 -10.63 12.77
C VAL A 73 8.73 -9.53 13.25
N LEU A 74 7.44 -9.62 12.88
CA LEU A 74 6.44 -8.60 13.20
C LEU A 74 6.06 -8.54 14.69
N ASP A 75 6.17 -9.63 15.43
CA ASP A 75 5.99 -9.66 16.90
C ASP A 75 7.06 -8.81 17.64
N GLN A 76 8.14 -8.42 16.96
CA GLN A 76 9.23 -7.60 17.46
C GLN A 76 9.23 -6.16 16.88
N ILE A 77 8.23 -5.79 16.06
CA ILE A 77 8.15 -4.47 15.41
C ILE A 77 6.79 -3.82 15.69
N ASP A 78 6.79 -2.72 16.42
CA ASP A 78 5.68 -1.76 16.47
C ASP A 78 5.55 -1.05 15.12
N ILE A 79 4.34 -1.05 14.55
CA ILE A 79 4.04 -0.47 13.23
C ILE A 79 2.86 0.49 13.38
N SER A 80 3.13 1.77 13.11
CA SER A 80 2.13 2.84 13.15
C SER A 80 2.02 3.56 11.81
N GLN A 81 0.85 4.11 11.51
CA GLN A 81 0.62 5.02 10.39
C GLN A 81 0.08 6.35 10.91
N SER A 82 0.40 7.44 10.22
CA SER A 82 -0.23 8.76 10.39
C SER A 82 0.23 9.75 9.32
N SER A 83 -0.62 10.72 8.98
CA SER A 83 -0.29 11.86 8.11
C SER A 83 0.30 11.48 6.73
N ARG A 84 -0.19 10.38 6.14
CA ARG A 84 0.26 9.76 4.88
C ARG A 84 1.63 9.05 4.94
N TRP A 85 2.03 8.57 6.12
CA TRP A 85 3.26 7.80 6.34
C TRP A 85 3.04 6.57 7.21
N TYR A 86 3.91 5.57 7.09
CA TYR A 86 4.10 4.53 8.11
C TYR A 86 5.45 4.68 8.82
N ARG A 87 5.57 4.09 10.01
CA ARG A 87 6.79 4.03 10.81
C ARG A 87 6.91 2.66 11.47
N THR A 88 8.14 2.17 11.55
CA THR A 88 8.54 0.96 12.29
C THR A 88 9.35 1.35 13.52
N ARG A 89 9.14 0.66 14.64
CA ARG A 89 9.94 0.77 15.86
C ARG A 89 10.16 -0.63 16.44
N TYR A 90 11.36 -0.90 16.94
CA TYR A 90 11.76 -2.16 17.56
C TYR A 90 12.76 -1.86 18.68
N GLU A 91 13.09 -2.87 19.50
CA GLU A 91 14.27 -2.80 20.40
C GLU A 91 15.55 -3.17 19.62
N LEU A 92 16.72 -2.78 20.13
CA LEU A 92 18.01 -3.09 19.49
C LEU A 92 18.66 -4.33 20.13
N PRO A 93 19.26 -5.25 19.35
CA PRO A 93 19.42 -5.22 17.88
C PRO A 93 18.11 -5.50 17.13
N PRO A 94 17.95 -4.96 15.89
CA PRO A 94 16.74 -5.15 15.12
C PRO A 94 16.51 -6.63 14.76
N PRO A 95 15.25 -7.10 14.66
CA PRO A 95 14.94 -8.53 14.44
C PRO A 95 15.40 -9.05 13.08
N VAL A 96 15.50 -8.15 12.08
CA VAL A 96 16.15 -8.36 10.78
C VAL A 96 16.83 -7.04 10.36
N PRO A 97 17.85 -7.04 9.49
CA PRO A 97 18.51 -5.81 9.05
C PRO A 97 17.54 -4.82 8.40
N ASP A 98 17.68 -3.52 8.68
CA ASP A 98 16.75 -2.47 8.19
C ASP A 98 16.56 -2.46 6.68
N GLN A 99 17.60 -2.76 5.90
CA GLN A 99 17.50 -2.86 4.45
C GLN A 99 16.50 -3.94 4.01
N GLN A 100 16.33 -5.02 4.79
CA GLN A 100 15.33 -6.06 4.53
C GLN A 100 13.92 -5.62 4.94
N ILE A 101 13.77 -4.80 5.99
CA ILE A 101 12.49 -4.15 6.34
C ILE A 101 12.07 -3.24 5.19
N ILE A 102 12.94 -2.28 4.82
CA ILE A 102 12.71 -1.28 3.76
C ILE A 102 12.40 -1.95 2.41
N ALA A 103 13.18 -2.97 2.00
CA ALA A 103 12.95 -3.67 0.73
C ALA A 103 11.78 -4.67 0.75
N SER A 104 11.08 -4.82 1.89
CA SER A 104 9.97 -5.77 2.04
C SER A 104 8.67 -5.16 2.56
N SER A 105 8.59 -3.83 2.80
CA SER A 105 7.33 -3.16 3.13
C SER A 105 7.25 -1.71 2.66
N SER A 106 6.04 -1.25 2.32
CA SER A 106 5.76 0.15 1.95
C SER A 106 4.37 0.62 2.42
N ASN A 107 4.15 1.94 2.41
CA ASN A 107 2.88 2.60 2.68
C ASN A 107 2.22 3.05 1.36
N MET A 108 1.14 2.37 0.98
CA MET A 108 0.47 2.57 -0.30
C MET A 108 -0.87 3.29 -0.10
N HIS A 109 -1.11 4.35 -0.88
CA HIS A 109 -2.35 5.14 -0.88
C HIS A 109 -3.37 4.51 -1.85
N MET A 110 -4.54 4.11 -1.34
CA MET A 110 -5.51 3.34 -2.13
C MET A 110 -6.60 4.23 -2.76
N ILE A 111 -6.58 4.38 -4.09
CA ILE A 111 -7.69 4.97 -4.86
C ILE A 111 -8.61 3.83 -5.33
N PRO A 112 -9.84 3.69 -4.80
CA PRO A 112 -10.74 2.60 -5.18
C PRO A 112 -11.41 2.86 -6.54
N ALA A 113 -11.30 1.93 -7.49
CA ALA A 113 -11.97 2.04 -8.81
C ALA A 113 -13.51 2.01 -8.74
N ARG A 114 -14.09 1.64 -7.60
CA ARG A 114 -15.53 1.47 -7.37
C ARG A 114 -15.85 1.36 -5.88
N LYS A 115 -17.06 1.76 -5.47
CA LYS A 115 -17.48 1.83 -4.06
C LYS A 115 -17.52 0.48 -3.35
N ASP A 116 -17.60 -0.63 -4.07
CA ASP A 116 -17.46 -1.99 -3.54
C ASP A 116 -16.01 -2.34 -3.16
N ILE A 117 -15.03 -1.89 -3.94
CA ILE A 117 -13.60 -1.97 -3.58
C ILE A 117 -13.30 -1.06 -2.38
N GLU A 118 -13.85 0.16 -2.34
CA GLU A 118 -13.71 1.06 -1.19
C GLU A 118 -14.22 0.40 0.11
N ARG A 119 -15.43 -0.19 0.08
CA ARG A 119 -16.00 -0.94 1.22
C ARG A 119 -15.22 -2.19 1.60
N SER A 120 -14.41 -2.73 0.69
CA SER A 120 -13.60 -3.94 0.93
C SER A 120 -12.24 -3.57 1.52
N LEU A 121 -11.59 -2.51 1.01
CA LEU A 121 -10.39 -1.91 1.59
C LEU A 121 -10.64 -1.45 3.04
N LYS A 122 -11.76 -0.74 3.29
CA LYS A 122 -12.18 -0.27 4.63
C LYS A 122 -12.59 -1.38 5.60
N LYS A 123 -12.51 -2.66 5.21
CA LYS A 123 -12.74 -3.84 6.07
C LYS A 123 -11.45 -4.62 6.40
N LEU A 124 -10.35 -4.33 5.71
CA LEU A 124 -9.06 -4.97 5.95
C LEU A 124 -8.57 -4.71 7.38
N ARG A 125 -7.78 -5.65 7.90
CA ARG A 125 -7.22 -5.63 9.26
C ARG A 125 -5.74 -5.97 9.19
N SER A 126 -4.96 -5.43 10.13
CA SER A 126 -3.56 -5.87 10.35
C SER A 126 -3.48 -7.38 10.45
N GLY A 127 -2.61 -7.99 9.67
CA GLY A 127 -2.41 -9.42 9.51
C GLY A 127 -3.23 -10.08 8.39
N ASP A 128 -4.17 -9.42 7.73
CA ASP A 128 -4.86 -10.02 6.57
C ASP A 128 -3.88 -10.26 5.42
N ILE A 129 -3.97 -11.42 4.75
CA ILE A 129 -3.23 -11.68 3.52
C ILE A 129 -4.13 -11.32 2.34
N ILE A 130 -3.67 -10.37 1.52
CA ILE A 130 -4.43 -9.84 0.39
C ILE A 130 -3.73 -10.08 -0.94
N ARG A 131 -4.53 -10.14 -2.01
CA ARG A 131 -4.10 -9.91 -3.39
C ARG A 131 -4.78 -8.65 -3.92
N LEU A 132 -3.99 -7.74 -4.48
CA LEU A 132 -4.45 -6.47 -5.05
C LEU A 132 -3.99 -6.38 -6.50
N LYS A 133 -4.86 -5.86 -7.38
CA LYS A 133 -4.53 -5.56 -8.79
C LYS A 133 -5.06 -4.22 -9.23
N GLY A 134 -4.30 -3.55 -10.09
CA GLY A 134 -4.67 -2.31 -10.76
C GLY A 134 -3.44 -1.61 -11.34
N TYR A 135 -3.25 -0.33 -11.00
CA TYR A 135 -2.20 0.52 -11.58
C TYR A 135 -1.52 1.42 -10.55
N LEU A 136 -0.22 1.68 -10.73
CA LEU A 136 0.41 2.88 -10.17
C LEU A 136 -0.04 4.09 -11.00
N VAL A 137 -0.45 5.18 -10.36
CA VAL A 137 -1.04 6.35 -11.01
C VAL A 137 -0.44 7.68 -10.57
N ASP A 138 -0.32 8.61 -11.51
CA ASP A 138 -0.17 10.04 -11.23
C ASP A 138 -1.55 10.71 -11.32
N VAL A 139 -1.81 11.72 -10.50
CA VAL A 139 -3.09 12.45 -10.48
C VAL A 139 -2.89 13.95 -10.59
N ASN A 140 -3.72 14.61 -11.40
CA ASN A 140 -3.83 16.07 -11.52
C ASN A 140 -5.26 16.53 -11.23
N HIS A 141 -5.41 17.78 -10.81
CA HIS A 141 -6.68 18.51 -10.73
C HIS A 141 -6.47 19.94 -11.25
N ASP A 142 -7.48 20.52 -11.90
CA ASP A 142 -7.38 21.80 -12.63
C ASP A 142 -6.97 23.01 -11.76
N SER A 143 -7.10 22.93 -10.43
CA SER A 143 -6.56 23.91 -9.49
C SER A 143 -5.03 23.83 -9.29
N GLY A 144 -4.30 23.10 -10.13
CA GLY A 144 -2.86 22.84 -10.01
C GLY A 144 -2.45 21.84 -8.92
N TRP A 145 -3.41 21.30 -8.15
CA TRP A 145 -3.14 20.24 -7.19
C TRP A 145 -2.79 18.94 -7.92
N HIS A 146 -1.81 18.22 -7.39
CA HIS A 146 -1.32 16.98 -7.98
C HIS A 146 -0.79 16.03 -6.91
N TRP A 147 -0.83 14.74 -7.23
CA TRP A 147 -0.18 13.67 -6.48
C TRP A 147 0.58 12.80 -7.48
N ARG A 148 1.75 12.30 -7.09
CA ARG A 148 2.57 11.37 -7.89
C ARG A 148 2.77 10.08 -7.12
N SER A 149 2.79 8.96 -7.81
CA SER A 149 3.23 7.68 -7.23
C SER A 149 4.75 7.60 -7.26
N SER A 150 5.37 6.98 -6.24
CA SER A 150 6.68 6.37 -6.50
C SER A 150 6.56 5.28 -7.57
N MET A 151 7.63 5.13 -8.35
CA MET A 151 7.84 4.09 -9.36
C MET A 151 9.09 3.25 -9.05
N SER A 152 9.84 3.61 -8.02
CA SER A 152 10.97 2.85 -7.47
C SER A 152 10.46 1.92 -6.36
N ARG A 153 11.26 0.93 -5.92
CA ARG A 153 10.88 -0.10 -4.92
C ARG A 153 11.74 -0.08 -3.65
N THR A 154 12.70 0.84 -3.55
CA THR A 154 13.72 0.88 -2.46
C THR A 154 14.03 2.30 -1.99
N ASP A 155 13.23 3.28 -2.39
CA ASP A 155 13.27 4.67 -1.98
C ASP A 155 12.55 4.86 -0.63
N THR A 156 12.92 5.92 0.10
CA THR A 156 12.38 6.20 1.43
C THR A 156 12.17 7.71 1.62
N GLY A 157 11.21 8.08 2.48
CA GLY A 157 10.90 9.48 2.77
C GLY A 157 10.06 10.17 1.69
N GLY A 158 10.24 11.49 1.54
CA GLY A 158 9.38 12.37 0.75
C GLY A 158 9.19 11.93 -0.70
N GLY A 159 8.00 11.42 -1.04
CA GLY A 159 7.64 10.94 -2.38
C GLY A 159 7.77 9.43 -2.61
N ALA A 160 8.24 8.64 -1.63
CA ALA A 160 8.46 7.20 -1.79
C ALA A 160 7.18 6.33 -1.73
N CYS A 161 6.04 6.90 -1.32
CA CYS A 161 4.79 6.17 -1.21
C CYS A 161 4.10 5.99 -2.56
N GLU A 162 3.46 4.85 -2.76
CA GLU A 162 2.76 4.47 -3.99
C GLU A 162 1.34 5.02 -4.00
N LEU A 163 0.90 5.56 -5.14
CA LEU A 163 -0.49 5.94 -5.36
C LEU A 163 -1.13 4.91 -6.28
N VAL A 164 -2.00 4.06 -5.72
CA VAL A 164 -2.45 2.83 -6.37
C VAL A 164 -3.95 2.93 -6.68
N TYR A 165 -4.28 2.88 -7.98
CA TYR A 165 -5.67 2.72 -8.43
C TYR A 165 -6.05 1.23 -8.39
N VAL A 166 -7.03 0.88 -7.54
CA VAL A 166 -7.36 -0.49 -7.17
C VAL A 166 -8.62 -0.97 -7.89
N GLU A 167 -8.45 -1.91 -8.83
CA GLU A 167 -9.56 -2.49 -9.61
C GLU A 167 -10.07 -3.80 -8.98
N SER A 168 -9.16 -4.57 -8.37
CA SER A 168 -9.44 -5.84 -7.71
C SER A 168 -8.72 -5.95 -6.36
N LEU A 169 -9.45 -6.48 -5.37
CA LEU A 169 -8.96 -6.83 -4.04
C LEU A 169 -9.57 -8.19 -3.66
N MET A 170 -8.74 -9.08 -3.13
CA MET A 170 -9.13 -10.38 -2.58
C MET A 170 -8.41 -10.57 -1.24
N VAL A 171 -9.12 -11.04 -0.22
CA VAL A 171 -8.53 -11.53 1.04
C VAL A 171 -8.43 -13.05 0.93
N GLU A 172 -7.26 -13.64 1.17
CA GLU A 172 -7.07 -15.09 1.02
C GLU A 172 -7.69 -15.91 2.16
N ASN A 173 -7.74 -15.32 3.37
CA ASN A 173 -8.28 -15.96 4.57
C ASN A 173 -9.35 -15.05 5.23
N PRO A 174 -10.54 -14.86 4.61
CA PRO A 174 -11.63 -14.13 5.22
C PRO A 174 -12.08 -14.84 6.51
N ARG A 175 -12.27 -14.06 7.59
CA ARG A 175 -12.88 -14.49 8.86
C ARG A 175 -14.19 -13.75 9.07
#